data_AF-A0A6I1ZRT8-F1
#
_entry.id   AF-A0A6I1ZRT8-F1
#
_cell.length_a   1.000
_cell.length_b   1.000
_cell.length_c   1.000
_cell.angle_alpha   90.00
_cell.angle_beta   90.00
_cell.angle_gamma   90.00
#
_symmetry.space_group_name_H-M   'P 1'
#
loop_
_entity.id
_entity.type
_entity.pdbx_description
1 polymer ?
#
loop_
_entity_poly.entity_id
_entity_poly.type
_entity_poly.pdbx_seq_one_letter_code
_entity_poly.pdbx_strand_id
1 'polypeptide(L)' 'MRGLKNRGMMEISEDLKSGDFVLVISKGIREKWYRKWLRINLPQGMWRVKCSKEEVSEAVNKFLSEKILT' A
#
# COMPACT_ATOMS: atom_id res chain seq x y z
N MET A 1 2.89 -24.39 -0.67
CA MET A 1 2.30 -23.05 -0.95
C MET A 1 3.32 -22.16 -1.67
N ARG A 2 3.51 -22.38 -2.98
CA ARG A 2 4.22 -21.45 -3.88
C ARG A 2 3.13 -20.54 -4.48
N GLY A 3 3.06 -19.26 -4.12
CA GLY A 3 2.05 -18.38 -4.72
C GLY A 3 1.91 -16.98 -4.13
N LEU A 4 2.40 -16.73 -2.90
CA LEU A 4 2.24 -15.43 -2.24
C LEU A 4 3.43 -14.48 -2.41
N LYS A 5 4.59 -14.97 -2.89
CA LYS A 5 5.76 -14.10 -3.13
C LYS A 5 5.51 -13.01 -4.18
N ASN A 6 4.51 -13.19 -5.04
CA ASN A 6 4.19 -12.28 -6.14
C ASN A 6 2.85 -11.54 -5.96
N ARG A 7 2.15 -11.71 -4.82
CA ARG A 7 0.89 -10.98 -4.61
C ARG A 7 1.20 -9.56 -4.12
N GLY A 8 0.70 -8.58 -4.86
CA GLY A 8 0.62 -7.20 -4.42
C GLY A 8 -0.69 -6.97 -3.66
N MET A 9 -0.68 -6.07 -2.68
CA MET A 9 -1.88 -5.55 -2.05
C MET A 9 -1.84 -4.03 -2.15
N MET A 10 -2.98 -3.45 -2.49
CA MET A 10 -3.19 -2.01 -2.55
C MET A 10 -4.51 -1.69 -1.86
N GLU A 11 -4.45 -0.80 -0.88
CA GLU A 11 -5.60 -0.32 -0.13
C GLU A 11 -5.58 1.20 -0.18
N ILE A 12 -6.74 1.79 -0.51
CA ILE A 12 -6.94 3.24 -0.53
C ILE A 12 -7.97 3.54 0.55
N SER A 13 -7.64 4.44 1.46
CA SER A 13 -8.55 4.89 2.51
C SER A 13 -8.60 6.42 2.52
N GLU A 14 -9.81 6.97 2.53
CA GLU A 14 -10.01 8.41 2.69
C GLU A 14 -10.03 8.77 4.17
N ASP A 15 -9.24 9.77 4.57
CA ASP A 15 -9.34 10.37 5.89
C ASP A 15 -10.46 11.42 5.90
N LEU A 16 -11.63 11.01 6.40
CA LEU A 16 -12.84 11.83 6.46
C LEU A 16 -12.68 13.17 7.20
N LYS A 17 -11.61 13.34 7.99
CA LYS A 17 -11.32 14.60 8.69
C LYS A 17 -10.55 15.61 7.85
N SER A 18 -9.64 15.14 6.99
CA SER A 18 -8.79 16.01 6.17
C SER A 18 -9.19 16.02 4.70
N GLY A 19 -9.98 15.05 4.24
CA GLY A 19 -10.25 14.83 2.82
C GLY A 19 -9.07 14.24 2.05
N ASP A 20 -7.97 13.95 2.76
CA ASP A 20 -6.77 13.37 2.17
C ASP A 20 -6.93 11.85 2.00
N PHE A 21 -6.28 11.32 0.97
CA PHE A 21 -6.25 9.89 0.68
C PHE A 21 -4.97 9.29 1.24
N VAL A 22 -5.12 8.14 1.89
CA VAL A 22 -4.03 7.31 2.37
C VAL A 22 -3.97 6.05 1.51
N LEU A 23 -2.87 5.90 0.81
CA LEU A 23 -2.55 4.74 -0.01
C LEU A 23 -1.63 3.81 0.78
N VAL A 24 -2.00 2.55 0.90
CA VAL A 24 -1.18 1.48 1.48
C VAL A 24 -0.90 0.45 0.40
N ILE A 25 0.36 0.35 -0.04
CA ILE A 25 0.76 -0.54 -1.13
C ILE A 25 1.84 -1.49 -0.63
N SER A 26 1.81 -2.74 -1.09
CA SER A 26 2.79 -3.76 -0.70
C SER A 26 3.00 -4.84 -1.75
N LYS A 27 4.16 -5.50 -1.71
CA LYS A 27 4.54 -6.62 -2.59
C LYS A 27 5.13 -7.77 -1.76
N GLY A 28 4.66 -8.99 -1.98
CA GLY A 28 5.29 -10.20 -1.39
C GLY A 28 4.89 -10.51 0.05
N ILE A 29 3.72 -10.03 0.49
CA ILE A 29 3.22 -10.30 1.85
C ILE A 29 2.81 -11.77 2.00
N ARG A 30 3.39 -12.47 2.98
CA ARG A 30 2.94 -13.83 3.39
C ARG A 30 1.72 -13.71 4.30
N GLU A 31 0.55 -14.00 3.74
CA GLU A 31 -0.75 -14.06 4.41
C GLU A 31 -0.69 -14.96 5.66
N LYS A 32 -0.71 -14.36 6.86
CA LYS A 32 -1.46 -14.85 8.03
C LYS A 32 -1.30 -13.94 9.26
N TRP A 33 -0.16 -13.27 9.42
CA TRP A 33 0.12 -12.42 10.59
C TRP A 33 0.01 -10.90 10.32
N TYR A 34 -0.20 -10.50 9.06
CA TYR A 34 -0.10 -9.12 8.62
C TYR A 34 -1.29 -8.23 9.04
N ARG A 35 -2.54 -8.68 8.89
CA ARG A 35 -3.74 -7.85 9.18
C ARG A 35 -3.78 -7.28 10.62
N LYS A 36 -3.21 -8.00 11.59
CA LYS A 36 -3.09 -7.53 12.99
C LYS A 36 -1.91 -6.59 13.23
N TRP A 37 -0.83 -6.72 12.45
CA TRP A 37 0.42 -5.97 12.65
C TRP A 37 0.43 -4.61 11.94
N LEU A 38 -0.36 -4.45 10.87
CA LEU A 38 -0.57 -3.18 10.14
C LEU A 38 -1.02 -2.02 11.04
N ARG A 39 -1.61 -2.31 12.20
CA ARG A 39 -2.03 -1.30 13.17
C ARG A 39 -0.89 -0.74 14.03
N ILE A 40 0.27 -1.40 14.07
CA ILE A 40 1.34 -1.10 15.03
C ILE A 40 2.65 -0.73 14.34
N ASN A 41 3.01 -1.38 13.22
CA ASN A 41 4.24 -1.07 12.48
C ASN A 41 4.06 -1.31 10.97
N LEU A 42 4.61 -0.41 10.14
CA LEU A 42 4.70 -0.59 8.69
C LEU A 42 5.76 -1.66 8.37
N PRO A 43 5.39 -2.83 7.82
CA PRO A 43 6.34 -3.90 7.51
C PRO A 43 7.28 -3.51 6.36
N GLN A 44 8.48 -4.11 6.33
CA GLN A 44 9.35 -4.01 5.15
C GLN A 44 8.62 -4.50 3.89
N GLY A 45 8.63 -3.68 2.83
CA GLY A 45 7.87 -3.95 1.61
C GLY A 45 6.44 -3.42 1.63
N MET A 46 6.13 -2.51 2.57
CA MET A 46 4.89 -1.73 2.59
C MET A 46 5.19 -0.23 2.66
N TRP A 47 4.39 0.54 1.94
CA TRP A 47 4.55 1.98 1.86
C TRP A 47 3.22 2.67 2.09
N ARG A 48 3.28 3.80 2.80
CA ARG A 48 2.13 4.67 3.06
C ARG A 48 2.37 6.00 2.36
N VAL A 49 1.45 6.38 1.48
CA VAL A 49 1.47 7.68 0.81
C VAL A 49 0.22 8.44 1.22
N LYS A 50 0.39 9.70 1.60
CA LYS A 50 -0.72 10.63 1.83
C LYS A 50 -0.75 11.57 0.65
N CYS A 51 -1.89 11.69 -0.04
CA CYS A 51 -2.05 12.55 -1.20
C CYS A 51 -3.47 13.11 -1.26
N SER A 52 -3.66 14.21 -1.98
CA SER A 52 -5.00 14.70 -2.25
C SER A 52 -5.73 13.78 -3.25
N LYS A 53 -7.05 13.94 -3.39
CA LYS A 53 -7.87 13.15 -4.32
C LYS A 53 -7.37 13.24 -5.76
N GLU A 54 -6.95 14.43 -6.18
CA GLU A 54 -6.48 14.72 -7.54
C GLU A 54 -5.16 14.02 -7.84
N GLU A 55 -4.33 13.84 -6.81
CA GLU A 55 -3.00 13.25 -6.90
C GLU A 55 -3.00 11.71 -6.76
N VAL A 56 -4.13 11.09 -6.38
CA VAL A 56 -4.21 9.65 -6.15
C VAL A 56 -3.68 8.85 -7.35
N SER A 57 -4.12 9.18 -8.56
CA SER A 57 -3.73 8.45 -9.77
C SER A 57 -2.23 8.57 -10.04
N GLU A 58 -1.67 9.76 -9.89
CA GLU A 58 -0.23 10.01 -10.08
C GLU A 58 0.61 9.29 -9.01
N ALA A 59 0.21 9.41 -7.74
CA ALA A 59 0.87 8.76 -6.62
C ALA A 59 0.92 7.24 -6.80
N VAL A 60 -0.18 6.64 -7.26
CA VAL A 60 -0.25 5.19 -7.53
C VAL A 60 0.66 4.78 -8.67
N ASN A 61 0.61 5.49 -9.80
CA ASN A 61 1.41 5.15 -10.98
C ASN A 61 2.91 5.27 -10.71
N LYS A 62 3.33 6.34 -10.04
CA LYS A 62 4.72 6.53 -9.58
C LYS A 62 5.16 5.41 -8.66
N PHE A 63 4.28 5.00 -7.75
CA PHE A 63 4.60 3.94 -6.80
C PHE A 63 4.76 2.57 -7.47
N LEU A 64 3.85 2.24 -8.40
CA LEU A 64 3.91 1.00 -9.16
C LEU A 64 5.19 0.92 -10.00
N SER A 65 5.59 2.00 -10.67
CA SER A 65 6.80 2.01 -11.49
C SER A 65 8.09 1.90 -10.66
N GLU A 66 8.19 2.64 -9.56
CA GLU A 66 9.43 2.71 -8.77
C GLU A 66 9.67 1.51 -7.85
N LYS A 67 8.60 0.85 -7.36
CA LYS A 67 8.72 -0.14 -6.27
C LYS A 67 8.20 -1.53 -6.62
N ILE A 68 7.35 -1.64 -7.65
CA ILE A 68 6.63 -2.89 -7.96
C ILE A 68 7.03 -3.48 -9.31
N LEU A 69 7.08 -2.68 -10.37
CA LEU A 69 7.33 -3.13 -11.74
C LEU A 69 8.83 -3.16 -12.13
N THR A 70 9.69 -2.74 -11.21
CA THR A 70 11.15 -2.92 -11.26
C THR A 70 11.56 -4.36 -10.93
#